data_AF-A0A1F9ZI81-F1
#
_entry.id   AF-A0A1F9ZI81-F1
#
_cell.length_a   1.000
_cell.length_b   1.000
_cell.length_c   1.000
_cell.angle_alpha   90.00
_cell.angle_beta   90.00
_cell.angle_gamma   90.00
#
_symmetry.space_group_name_H-M   'P 1'
#
loop_
_entity.id
_entity.type
_entity.pdbx_description
1 polymer ?
#
loop_
_entity_poly.entity_id
_entity_poly.type
_entity_poly.pdbx_seq_one_letter_code
_entity_poly.pdbx_strand_id
1 'polypeptide(L)'
;MAPEVEFLGGGDEVGRLGIVLKCDGTRLLFDYGMTASSPPSYPMPAAPVDMAFLTHSHLDHCGMIPWLASRYDINIISTPISREIGLLLMQDSIKVGKAEGYPEMYGDAEVKIAARRFEEIEFGDTTSVGKLQVTAHSAGHIPGATMYELHGKKTTLVTGDLHTLDTRLVMGAKPVKCDNLIMESTYSGRNHPDRLKTEYDLLKKVSEVKSRGGMVIIPAFAVGRTQEMLLLLKDSRYEYWLDGMGKAVNKIYLSFPGYLRSAKRLRQAVNRTREVRSAHARAQASRGDVIVTTSGMLDGGPVVSYVDR
;
A
#
# COMPACT_ATOMS: atom_id res chain seq x y z
N MET A 1 7.76 28.63 -15.58
CA MET A 1 8.96 28.09 -14.93
C MET A 1 8.75 26.60 -14.76
N ALA A 2 9.80 25.79 -14.82
CA ALA A 2 9.69 24.37 -14.50
C ALA A 2 9.27 24.23 -13.02
N PRO A 3 8.56 23.14 -12.65
CA PRO A 3 8.27 22.88 -11.24
C PRO A 3 9.58 22.70 -10.46
N GLU A 4 9.60 23.15 -9.21
CA GLU A 4 10.68 22.87 -8.26
C GLU A 4 10.26 21.65 -7.42
N VAL A 5 11.13 20.65 -7.36
CA VAL A 5 10.90 19.39 -6.63
C VAL A 5 11.91 19.28 -5.50
N GLU A 6 11.43 19.01 -4.30
CA GLU A 6 12.24 18.75 -3.12
C GLU A 6 11.82 17.41 -2.52
N PHE A 7 12.77 16.48 -2.36
CA PHE A 7 12.54 15.21 -1.69
C PHE A 7 12.91 15.35 -0.21
N LEU A 8 11.93 15.18 0.67
CA LEU A 8 12.12 15.14 2.13
C LEU A 8 12.59 13.75 2.58
N GLY A 9 12.34 12.72 1.77
CA GLY A 9 12.75 11.33 1.96
C GLY A 9 12.32 10.50 0.75
N GLY A 10 12.91 9.32 0.56
CA GLY A 10 12.56 8.41 -0.55
C GLY A 10 13.08 8.84 -1.94
N GLY A 11 14.09 9.72 -2.00
CA GLY A 11 14.69 10.18 -3.26
C GLY A 11 15.74 9.23 -3.83
N ASP A 12 16.64 8.73 -2.99
CA ASP A 12 17.73 7.80 -3.31
C ASP A 12 17.59 6.45 -2.58
N GLU A 13 16.41 6.20 -2.02
CA GLU A 13 16.11 5.05 -1.16
C GLU A 13 14.64 4.62 -1.32
N VAL A 14 14.31 3.43 -0.82
CA VAL A 14 12.92 2.99 -0.64
C VAL A 14 12.51 3.24 0.80
N GLY A 15 11.36 3.87 1.00
CA GLY A 15 10.83 4.18 2.32
C GLY A 15 10.65 5.67 2.57
N ARG A 16 9.84 6.02 3.57
CA ARG A 16 9.65 7.40 4.11
C ARG A 16 9.53 8.49 3.03
N LEU A 17 8.73 8.23 2.00
CA LEU A 17 8.58 9.16 0.89
C LEU A 17 7.93 10.46 1.35
N GLY A 18 8.46 11.58 0.88
CA GLY A 18 7.80 12.87 0.98
C GLY A 18 8.32 13.80 -0.11
N ILE A 19 7.45 14.27 -0.99
CA ILE A 19 7.83 15.07 -2.16
C ILE A 19 7.12 16.42 -2.09
N VAL A 20 7.88 17.49 -1.91
CA VAL A 20 7.35 18.85 -2.03
C VAL A 20 7.50 19.31 -3.47
N LEU A 21 6.38 19.71 -4.07
CA LEU A 21 6.32 20.22 -5.43
C LEU A 21 5.82 21.66 -5.41
N LYS A 22 6.63 22.60 -5.92
CA LYS A 22 6.21 24.00 -6.11
C LYS A 22 5.93 24.23 -7.60
N CYS A 23 4.69 24.53 -7.93
CA CYS A 23 4.26 24.76 -9.30
C CYS A 23 3.29 25.95 -9.35
N ASP A 24 3.53 26.89 -10.28
CA ASP A 24 2.71 28.09 -10.52
C ASP A 24 2.29 28.88 -9.25
N GLY A 25 3.15 28.91 -8.24
CA GLY A 25 2.96 29.64 -6.98
C GLY A 25 2.26 28.84 -5.89
N THR A 26 1.89 27.59 -6.16
CA THR A 26 1.29 26.65 -5.20
C THR A 26 2.34 25.62 -4.76
N ARG A 27 2.36 25.30 -3.47
CA ARG A 27 3.23 24.29 -2.86
C ARG A 27 2.38 23.11 -2.41
N LEU A 28 2.64 21.96 -3.01
CA LEU A 28 1.93 20.71 -2.75
C LEU A 28 2.88 19.70 -2.10
N LEU A 29 2.33 18.81 -1.27
CA LEU A 29 3.05 17.65 -0.75
C LEU A 29 2.45 16.37 -1.36
N PHE A 30 3.29 15.54 -1.97
CA PHE A 30 2.90 14.20 -2.41
C PHE A 30 3.54 13.18 -1.49
N ASP A 31 2.68 12.39 -0.85
CA ASP A 31 3.01 11.41 0.17
C ASP A 31 3.75 12.02 1.39
N TYR A 32 3.60 11.35 2.52
CA TYR A 32 4.36 11.63 3.73
C TYR A 32 4.42 10.36 4.57
N GLY A 33 5.39 9.51 4.24
CA GLY A 33 5.51 8.16 4.74
C GLY A 33 6.39 7.97 5.95
N MET A 34 6.60 6.72 6.33
CA MET A 34 7.63 6.28 7.29
C MET A 34 8.16 4.90 6.92
N THR A 35 9.41 4.61 7.28
CA THR A 35 9.94 3.25 7.20
C THR A 35 9.86 2.62 8.59
N ALA A 36 9.19 1.47 8.68
CA ALA A 36 9.06 0.70 9.93
C ALA A 36 10.34 -0.10 10.26
N SER A 37 11.51 0.51 10.10
CA SER A 37 12.78 -0.02 10.59
C SER A 37 12.84 0.02 12.12
N SER A 38 13.89 -0.57 12.70
CA SER A 38 14.11 -0.60 14.15
C SER A 38 15.46 0.08 14.47
N PRO A 39 15.51 1.41 14.76
CA PRO A 39 14.39 2.34 14.98
C PRO A 39 13.69 2.80 13.68
N PRO A 40 12.42 3.26 13.76
CA PRO A 40 11.70 3.77 12.60
C PRO A 40 12.37 5.02 12.05
N SER A 41 12.28 5.21 10.73
CA SER A 41 12.81 6.40 10.07
C SER A 41 11.70 7.20 9.38
N TYR A 42 11.90 8.51 9.35
CA TYR A 42 10.90 9.49 8.92
C TYR A 42 11.52 10.44 7.87
N PRO A 43 10.69 11.08 7.03
CA PRO A 43 11.12 12.12 6.13
C PRO A 43 11.61 13.34 6.93
N MET A 44 12.38 14.21 6.29
CA MET A 44 12.65 15.55 6.81
C MET A 44 11.33 16.29 7.07
N PRO A 45 11.25 17.12 8.13
CA PRO A 45 10.04 17.87 8.43
C PRO A 45 9.56 18.70 7.24
N ALA A 46 8.34 18.44 6.77
CA ALA A 46 7.73 19.23 5.72
C ALA A 46 7.50 20.67 6.18
N ALA A 47 7.82 21.65 5.33
CA ALA A 47 7.37 23.03 5.51
C ALA A 47 5.84 23.13 5.30
N PRO A 48 5.17 24.21 5.74
CA PRO A 48 3.76 24.44 5.42
C PRO A 48 3.52 24.37 3.91
N VAL A 49 2.49 23.60 3.52
CA VAL A 49 2.03 23.39 2.14
C VAL A 49 0.57 23.81 2.00
N ASP A 50 0.11 24.05 0.79
CA ASP A 50 -1.29 24.43 0.51
C ASP A 50 -2.23 23.22 0.57
N MET A 51 -1.75 22.05 0.15
CA MET A 51 -2.52 20.80 0.15
C MET A 51 -1.56 19.60 0.06
N ALA A 52 -1.99 18.45 0.60
CA ALA A 52 -1.28 17.19 0.45
C ALA A 52 -2.08 16.20 -0.42
N PHE A 53 -1.38 15.28 -1.08
CA PHE A 53 -1.94 14.23 -1.91
C PHE A 53 -1.32 12.90 -1.49
N LEU A 54 -2.17 11.92 -1.20
CA LEU A 54 -1.76 10.55 -0.92
C LEU A 54 -1.91 9.69 -2.18
N THR A 55 -0.82 9.11 -2.65
CA THR A 55 -0.82 8.22 -3.83
C THR A 55 -1.48 6.89 -3.49
N HIS A 56 -1.08 6.26 -2.38
CA HIS A 56 -1.62 4.97 -1.95
C HIS A 56 -1.33 4.67 -0.47
N SER A 57 -1.97 3.62 0.04
CA SER A 57 -2.06 3.36 1.48
C SER A 57 -0.85 2.66 2.12
N HIS A 58 0.27 2.43 1.42
CA HIS A 58 1.41 1.80 2.09
C HIS A 58 2.05 2.78 3.09
N LEU A 59 2.64 2.23 4.14
CA LEU A 59 3.10 2.99 5.30
C LEU A 59 4.29 3.91 4.96
N ASP A 60 5.11 3.53 3.98
CA ASP A 60 6.18 4.34 3.40
C ASP A 60 5.70 5.49 2.51
N HIS A 61 4.39 5.61 2.29
CA HIS A 61 3.75 6.74 1.61
C HIS A 61 2.80 7.51 2.54
N CYS A 62 2.15 6.84 3.49
CA CYS A 62 1.10 7.45 4.32
C CYS A 62 1.49 7.64 5.80
N GLY A 63 2.52 6.95 6.28
CA GLY A 63 2.77 6.74 7.71
C GLY A 63 2.92 7.99 8.56
N MET A 64 3.35 9.12 8.00
CA MET A 64 3.50 10.39 8.72
C MET A 64 2.38 11.40 8.48
N ILE A 65 1.32 11.05 7.73
CA ILE A 65 0.14 11.92 7.55
C ILE A 65 -0.47 12.38 8.88
N PRO A 66 -0.59 11.55 9.94
CA PRO A 66 -1.09 12.02 11.23
C PRO A 66 -0.25 13.13 11.85
N TRP A 67 1.07 13.02 11.75
CA TRP A 67 2.01 14.05 12.23
C TRP A 67 1.85 15.37 11.47
N LEU A 68 1.63 15.28 10.16
CA LEU A 68 1.43 16.43 9.27
C LEU A 68 0.10 17.14 9.57
N ALA A 69 -0.99 16.37 9.59
CA ALA A 69 -2.35 16.87 9.79
C ALA A 69 -2.60 17.49 11.17
N SER A 70 -1.80 17.11 12.18
CA SER A 70 -1.90 17.69 13.53
C SER A 70 -1.11 18.99 13.69
N ARG A 71 -0.18 19.28 12.78
CA ARG A 71 0.67 20.48 12.81
C ARG A 71 0.23 21.55 11.84
N TYR A 72 -0.36 21.15 10.72
CA TYR A 72 -0.81 22.06 9.68
C TYR A 72 -2.30 21.90 9.43
N ASP A 73 -2.98 23.03 9.26
CA ASP A 73 -4.40 23.11 8.90
C ASP A 73 -4.58 22.86 7.39
N ILE A 74 -4.26 21.64 6.94
CA ILE A 74 -4.27 21.27 5.52
C ILE A 74 -5.20 20.09 5.26
N ASN A 75 -5.73 20.04 4.05
CA ASN A 75 -6.47 18.89 3.54
C ASN A 75 -5.54 17.92 2.83
N ILE A 76 -5.90 16.63 2.86
CA ILE A 76 -5.19 15.55 2.18
C ILE A 76 -6.13 14.90 1.16
N ILE A 77 -5.80 15.01 -0.12
CA ILE A 77 -6.54 14.38 -1.20
C ILE A 77 -6.12 12.92 -1.32
N SER A 78 -7.08 12.00 -1.37
CA SER A 78 -6.85 10.57 -1.53
C SER A 78 -8.08 9.89 -2.11
N THR A 79 -7.91 8.73 -2.74
CA THR A 79 -9.05 7.83 -2.95
C THR A 79 -9.60 7.34 -1.60
N PRO A 80 -10.93 7.12 -1.47
CA PRO A 80 -11.56 6.66 -0.23
C PRO A 80 -10.98 5.34 0.28
N ILE A 81 -10.69 4.38 -0.60
CA ILE A 81 -10.08 3.11 -0.19
C ILE A 81 -8.64 3.29 0.35
N SER A 82 -7.84 4.18 -0.25
CA SER A 82 -6.48 4.46 0.23
C SER A 82 -6.50 5.16 1.61
N ARG A 83 -7.48 6.04 1.84
CA ARG A 83 -7.74 6.64 3.16
C ARG A 83 -8.05 5.59 4.22
N GLU A 84 -9.03 4.72 3.97
CA GLU A 84 -9.47 3.71 4.95
C GLU A 84 -8.36 2.71 5.29
N ILE A 85 -7.62 2.23 4.29
CA ILE A 85 -6.48 1.34 4.54
C ILE A 85 -5.33 2.09 5.21
N GLY A 86 -5.04 3.32 4.79
CA GLY A 86 -3.98 4.15 5.37
C GLY A 86 -4.22 4.38 6.86
N LEU A 87 -5.44 4.77 7.25
CA LEU A 87 -5.81 4.94 8.66
C LEU A 87 -5.66 3.65 9.47
N LEU A 88 -6.01 2.49 8.90
CA LEU A 88 -5.79 1.19 9.54
C LEU A 88 -4.30 0.93 9.79
N LEU A 89 -3.44 1.17 8.79
CA LEU A 89 -1.99 0.94 8.92
C LEU A 89 -1.33 1.95 9.87
N MET A 90 -1.74 3.21 9.84
CA MET A 90 -1.27 4.24 10.79
C MET A 90 -1.63 3.89 12.24
N GLN A 91 -2.79 3.27 12.48
CA GLN A 91 -3.16 2.78 13.82
C GLN A 91 -2.36 1.55 14.24
N ASP A 92 -2.05 0.66 13.30
CA ASP A 92 -1.25 -0.52 13.59
C ASP A 92 0.21 -0.16 13.89
N SER A 93 0.79 0.80 13.17
CA SER A 93 2.17 1.25 13.41
C SER A 93 2.37 1.85 14.80
N ILE A 94 1.36 2.52 15.38
CA ILE A 94 1.37 2.97 16.78
C ILE A 94 1.54 1.76 17.72
N LYS A 95 0.78 0.68 17.50
CA LYS A 95 0.84 -0.52 18.34
C LYS A 95 2.19 -1.21 18.24
N VAL A 96 2.73 -1.32 17.02
CA VAL A 96 4.05 -1.90 16.77
C VAL A 96 5.14 -1.06 17.43
N GLY A 97 5.14 0.26 17.23
CA GLY A 97 6.10 1.17 17.86
C GLY A 97 6.10 1.09 19.39
N LYS A 98 4.91 1.03 20.02
CA LYS A 98 4.79 0.81 21.48
C LYS A 98 5.38 -0.53 21.91
N ALA A 99 5.11 -1.60 21.18
CA ALA A 99 5.60 -2.94 21.52
C ALA A 99 7.12 -3.05 21.41
N GLU A 100 7.73 -2.30 20.49
CA GLU A 100 9.19 -2.25 20.28
C GLU A 100 9.90 -1.19 21.15
N GLY A 101 9.14 -0.37 21.90
CA GLY A 101 9.68 0.65 22.79
C GLY A 101 10.20 1.90 22.08
N TYR A 102 9.75 2.18 20.86
CA TYR A 102 10.13 3.38 20.12
C TYR A 102 9.25 4.59 20.47
N PRO A 103 9.82 5.82 20.51
CA PRO A 103 9.05 7.02 20.76
C PRO A 103 8.04 7.29 19.63
N GLU A 104 6.84 7.70 20.03
CA GLU A 104 5.75 7.98 19.09
C GLU A 104 5.88 9.36 18.46
N MET A 105 5.84 9.42 17.13
CA MET A 105 5.71 10.70 16.40
C MET A 105 4.27 11.23 16.41
N TYR A 106 3.30 10.34 16.63
CA TYR A 106 1.87 10.64 16.69
C TYR A 106 1.13 9.51 17.44
N GLY A 107 -0.05 9.82 17.99
CA GLY A 107 -0.91 8.85 18.66
C GLY A 107 -2.31 8.79 18.05
N ASP A 108 -3.24 8.15 18.77
CA ASP A 108 -4.63 7.96 18.32
C ASP A 108 -5.37 9.29 18.07
N ALA A 109 -4.99 10.37 18.78
CA ALA A 109 -5.58 11.68 18.61
C ALA A 109 -5.24 12.29 17.24
N GLU A 110 -3.97 12.22 16.84
CA GLU A 110 -3.49 12.70 15.56
C GLU A 110 -4.08 11.91 14.38
N VAL A 111 -4.25 10.59 14.54
CA VAL A 111 -4.92 9.77 13.51
C VAL A 111 -6.38 10.23 13.33
N LYS A 112 -7.09 10.56 14.42
CA LYS A 112 -8.45 11.13 14.35
C LYS A 112 -8.48 12.51 13.71
N ILE A 113 -7.42 13.32 13.89
CA ILE A 113 -7.28 14.60 13.18
C ILE A 113 -7.12 14.33 11.69
N ALA A 114 -6.16 13.50 11.29
CA ALA A 114 -5.94 13.13 9.89
C ALA A 114 -7.21 12.59 9.22
N ALA A 115 -7.95 11.70 9.88
CA ALA A 115 -9.19 11.13 9.36
C ALA A 115 -10.25 12.18 8.95
N ARG A 116 -10.23 13.37 9.58
CA ARG A 116 -11.13 14.50 9.28
C ARG A 116 -10.57 15.47 8.22
N ARG A 117 -9.28 15.37 7.89
CA ARG A 117 -8.59 16.19 6.88
C ARG A 117 -8.56 15.56 5.51
N PHE A 118 -8.90 14.28 5.40
CA PHE A 118 -9.00 13.64 4.11
C PHE A 118 -10.18 14.17 3.31
N GLU A 119 -9.91 14.55 2.07
CA GLU A 119 -10.88 14.85 1.04
C GLU A 119 -10.77 13.78 -0.04
N GLU A 120 -11.92 13.24 -0.45
CA GLU A 120 -11.98 12.09 -1.36
C GLU A 120 -11.91 12.55 -2.82
N ILE A 121 -11.20 11.77 -3.64
CA ILE A 121 -11.15 11.94 -5.09
C ILE A 121 -11.29 10.57 -5.78
N GLU A 122 -12.12 10.49 -6.83
CA GLU A 122 -12.24 9.27 -7.65
C GLU A 122 -11.33 9.35 -8.88
N PHE A 123 -11.08 8.21 -9.53
CA PHE A 123 -10.31 8.19 -10.76
C PHE A 123 -11.03 8.95 -11.88
N GLY A 124 -10.30 9.86 -12.55
CA GLY A 124 -10.81 10.76 -13.58
C GLY A 124 -11.30 12.10 -13.05
N ASP A 125 -11.52 12.22 -11.74
CA ASP A 125 -11.90 13.50 -11.12
C ASP A 125 -10.74 14.49 -11.15
N THR A 126 -11.09 15.77 -11.10
CA THR A 126 -10.14 16.88 -11.05
C THR A 126 -10.46 17.79 -9.88
N THR A 127 -9.47 18.10 -9.06
CA THR A 127 -9.56 19.07 -7.97
C THR A 127 -8.72 20.31 -8.25
N SER A 128 -9.11 21.45 -7.68
CA SER A 128 -8.41 22.72 -7.85
C SER A 128 -7.61 23.07 -6.60
N VAL A 129 -6.33 23.41 -6.76
CA VAL A 129 -5.49 23.97 -5.69
C VAL A 129 -4.89 25.29 -6.15
N GLY A 130 -5.41 26.40 -5.64
CA GLY A 130 -5.07 27.72 -6.14
C GLY A 130 -5.41 27.86 -7.63
N LYS A 131 -4.38 27.94 -8.48
CA LYS A 131 -4.54 28.02 -9.95
C LYS A 131 -4.28 26.68 -10.67
N LEU A 132 -3.85 25.65 -9.94
CA LEU A 132 -3.57 24.34 -10.50
C LEU A 132 -4.84 23.50 -10.52
N GLN A 133 -5.01 22.73 -11.60
CA GLN A 133 -5.94 21.60 -11.63
C GLN A 133 -5.14 20.32 -11.45
N VAL A 134 -5.65 19.38 -10.65
CA VAL A 134 -5.00 18.09 -10.39
C VAL A 134 -5.98 16.97 -10.69
N THR A 135 -5.66 16.13 -11.68
CA THR A 135 -6.49 15.00 -12.11
C THR A 135 -5.94 13.69 -11.53
N ALA A 136 -6.83 12.85 -10.99
CA ALA A 136 -6.46 11.55 -10.44
C ALA A 136 -6.55 10.43 -11.49
N HIS A 137 -5.52 9.61 -11.61
CA HIS A 137 -5.45 8.46 -12.51
C HIS A 137 -5.10 7.19 -11.73
N SER A 138 -5.55 6.01 -12.16
CA SER A 138 -5.16 4.77 -11.48
C SER A 138 -3.69 4.42 -11.73
N ALA A 139 -2.94 4.14 -10.66
CA ALA A 139 -1.54 3.70 -10.71
C ALA A 139 -1.38 2.16 -10.83
N GLY A 140 -2.46 1.39 -10.72
CA GLY A 140 -2.45 -0.06 -10.92
C GLY A 140 -1.61 -0.89 -9.93
N HIS A 141 -1.08 -0.29 -8.86
CA HIS A 141 -0.24 -0.96 -7.85
C HIS A 141 -1.05 -1.78 -6.83
N ILE A 142 -1.98 -1.11 -6.15
CA ILE A 142 -2.94 -1.68 -5.19
C ILE A 142 -4.29 -0.98 -5.36
N PRO A 143 -5.41 -1.54 -4.85
CA PRO A 143 -6.71 -0.88 -4.89
C PRO A 143 -6.65 0.55 -4.31
N GLY A 144 -7.00 1.54 -5.15
CA GLY A 144 -6.94 2.97 -4.81
C GLY A 144 -5.62 3.68 -5.07
N ALA A 145 -4.58 2.98 -5.54
CA ALA A 145 -3.32 3.61 -5.90
C ALA A 145 -3.52 4.61 -7.05
N THR A 146 -3.01 5.82 -6.87
CA THR A 146 -3.34 6.99 -7.68
C THR A 146 -2.08 7.71 -8.15
N MET A 147 -2.03 7.99 -9.46
CA MET A 147 -1.12 8.98 -10.04
C MET A 147 -1.85 10.32 -10.10
N TYR A 148 -1.16 11.41 -9.82
CA TYR A 148 -1.73 12.76 -9.88
C TYR A 148 -1.10 13.55 -11.02
N GLU A 149 -1.94 14.01 -11.95
CA GLU A 149 -1.54 14.85 -13.07
C GLU A 149 -1.86 16.31 -12.77
N LEU A 150 -0.83 17.14 -12.70
CA LEU A 150 -0.94 18.56 -12.41
C LEU A 150 -0.93 19.36 -13.72
N HIS A 151 -1.99 20.13 -13.94
CA HIS A 151 -2.16 21.02 -15.09
C HIS A 151 -1.69 22.44 -14.74
N GLY A 152 -0.38 22.64 -14.78
CA GLY A 152 0.24 23.97 -14.71
C GLY A 152 0.66 24.47 -16.10
N LYS A 153 1.58 25.43 -16.15
CA LYS A 153 2.25 25.85 -17.41
C LYS A 153 2.91 24.70 -18.18
N LYS A 154 3.33 23.67 -17.44
CA LYS A 154 3.76 22.37 -17.94
C LYS A 154 3.04 21.29 -17.14
N THR A 155 2.60 20.25 -17.82
CA THR A 155 1.97 19.09 -17.20
C THR A 155 3.00 18.27 -16.42
N THR A 156 2.69 17.93 -15.17
CA THR A 156 3.58 17.12 -14.33
C THR A 156 2.81 15.95 -13.77
N LEU A 157 3.32 14.73 -13.93
CA LEU A 157 2.70 13.52 -13.38
C LEU A 157 3.54 13.01 -12.21
N VAL A 158 2.91 12.83 -11.05
CA VAL A 158 3.49 12.13 -9.89
C VAL A 158 2.82 10.77 -9.79
N THR A 159 3.59 9.68 -9.88
CA THR A 159 2.99 8.34 -10.01
C THR A 159 2.71 7.64 -8.69
N GLY A 160 3.50 7.93 -7.65
CA GLY A 160 3.68 7.00 -6.53
C GLY A 160 4.23 5.66 -7.04
N ASP A 161 3.97 4.58 -6.31
CA ASP A 161 4.20 3.22 -6.80
C ASP A 161 3.20 2.88 -7.90
N LEU A 162 3.68 2.24 -8.98
CA LEU A 162 2.85 1.95 -10.14
C LEU A 162 3.09 0.56 -10.70
N HIS A 163 2.06 0.00 -11.35
CA HIS A 163 2.22 -1.20 -12.13
C HIS A 163 1.34 -1.14 -13.39
N THR A 164 1.95 -1.40 -14.56
CA THR A 164 1.29 -1.31 -15.87
C THR A 164 0.65 -2.61 -16.36
N LEU A 165 0.96 -3.75 -15.72
CA LEU A 165 0.34 -5.03 -16.06
C LEU A 165 -0.91 -5.26 -15.22
N ASP A 166 -1.94 -5.86 -15.82
CA ASP A 166 -3.11 -6.29 -15.09
C ASP A 166 -2.74 -7.41 -14.09
N THR A 167 -3.00 -7.17 -12.82
CA THR A 167 -2.83 -8.16 -11.75
C THR A 167 -4.16 -8.90 -11.49
N ARG A 168 -4.20 -9.84 -10.56
CA ARG A 168 -5.47 -10.50 -10.21
C ARG A 168 -6.40 -9.54 -9.46
N LEU A 169 -5.82 -8.57 -8.73
CA LEU A 169 -6.48 -7.65 -7.82
C LEU A 169 -6.88 -6.33 -8.48
N VAL A 170 -6.05 -5.76 -9.33
CA VAL A 170 -6.27 -4.46 -10.00
C VAL A 170 -5.87 -4.47 -11.47
N MET A 171 -6.45 -3.55 -12.24
CA MET A 171 -6.03 -3.29 -13.62
C MET A 171 -4.73 -2.46 -13.64
N GLY A 172 -3.90 -2.65 -14.65
CA GLY A 172 -2.64 -1.92 -14.79
C GLY A 172 -2.85 -0.45 -15.16
N ALA A 173 -1.94 0.40 -14.69
CA ALA A 173 -1.89 1.83 -15.02
C ALA A 173 -1.88 2.07 -16.53
N LYS A 174 -2.53 3.15 -16.96
CA LYS A 174 -2.49 3.62 -18.34
C LYS A 174 -1.52 4.79 -18.47
N PRO A 175 -0.74 4.88 -19.57
CA PRO A 175 0.14 6.02 -19.79
C PRO A 175 -0.64 7.33 -19.85
N VAL A 176 -0.14 8.35 -19.16
CA VAL A 176 -0.63 9.73 -19.22
C VAL A 176 0.47 10.58 -19.84
N LYS A 177 0.13 11.33 -20.90
CA LYS A 177 1.09 12.19 -21.58
C LYS A 177 1.37 13.40 -20.69
N CYS A 178 2.64 13.63 -20.36
CA CYS A 178 3.06 14.74 -19.52
C CYS A 178 4.39 15.35 -20.01
N ASP A 179 4.68 16.58 -19.60
CA ASP A 179 5.96 17.25 -19.85
C ASP A 179 7.04 16.83 -18.85
N ASN A 180 6.65 16.62 -17.58
CA ASN A 180 7.53 16.15 -16.51
C ASN A 180 6.92 14.90 -15.87
N LEU A 181 7.74 13.87 -15.63
CA LEU A 181 7.34 12.63 -14.98
C LEU A 181 8.19 12.41 -13.71
N ILE A 182 7.52 12.30 -12.57
CA ILE A 182 8.12 11.92 -11.29
C ILE A 182 7.60 10.52 -10.97
N MET A 183 8.48 9.52 -11.05
CA MET A 183 8.10 8.11 -10.91
C MET A 183 9.03 7.33 -9.98
N GLU A 184 8.51 6.23 -9.45
CA GLU A 184 9.29 5.27 -8.68
C GLU A 184 10.38 4.58 -9.53
N SER A 185 11.36 3.98 -8.86
CA SER A 185 12.46 3.26 -9.51
C SER A 185 12.81 1.94 -8.83
N THR A 186 11.89 1.35 -8.06
CA THR A 186 12.11 0.17 -7.19
C THR A 186 12.76 -1.00 -7.92
N TYR A 187 12.37 -1.23 -9.17
CA TYR A 187 12.86 -2.32 -10.02
C TYR A 187 13.73 -1.84 -11.20
N SER A 188 14.29 -0.63 -11.11
CA SER A 188 15.23 -0.13 -12.13
C SER A 188 16.37 -1.14 -12.36
N GLY A 189 16.64 -1.46 -13.63
CA GLY A 189 17.67 -2.43 -14.02
C GLY A 189 17.30 -3.91 -13.84
N ARG A 190 16.04 -4.25 -13.51
CA ARG A 190 15.56 -5.64 -13.42
C ARG A 190 14.35 -5.88 -14.31
N ASN A 191 14.42 -6.95 -15.11
CA ASN A 191 13.27 -7.42 -15.89
C ASN A 191 12.46 -8.41 -15.05
N HIS A 192 11.15 -8.19 -14.96
CA HIS A 192 10.26 -9.17 -14.36
C HIS A 192 10.02 -10.35 -15.31
N PRO A 193 9.99 -11.59 -14.79
CA PRO A 193 9.53 -12.73 -15.56
C PRO A 193 8.05 -12.57 -15.96
N ASP A 194 7.64 -13.32 -16.99
CA ASP A 194 6.23 -13.39 -17.37
C ASP A 194 5.35 -13.77 -16.17
N ARG A 195 4.20 -13.10 -16.06
CA ARG A 195 3.31 -13.23 -14.91
C ARG A 195 2.71 -14.63 -14.81
N LEU A 196 2.25 -15.20 -15.93
CA LEU A 196 1.65 -16.54 -15.94
C LEU A 196 2.69 -17.60 -15.60
N LYS A 197 3.92 -17.45 -16.11
CA LYS A 197 5.04 -18.31 -15.74
C LYS A 197 5.35 -18.23 -14.25
N THR A 198 5.40 -17.02 -13.68
CA THR A 198 5.66 -16.80 -12.26
C THR A 198 4.60 -17.47 -11.38
N GLU A 199 3.33 -17.34 -11.74
CA GLU A 199 2.22 -18.00 -11.03
C GLU A 199 2.27 -19.52 -11.14
N TYR A 200 2.62 -20.04 -12.32
CA TYR A 200 2.82 -21.47 -12.54
C TYR A 200 3.98 -22.00 -11.67
N ASP A 201 5.13 -21.33 -11.68
CA ASP A 201 6.32 -21.75 -10.93
C ASP A 201 6.04 -21.74 -9.42
N LEU A 202 5.28 -20.76 -8.92
CA LEU A 202 4.84 -20.72 -7.52
C LEU A 202 3.95 -21.93 -7.19
N LEU A 203 2.90 -22.21 -7.97
CA LEU A 203 2.01 -23.35 -7.72
C LEU A 203 2.73 -24.70 -7.88
N LYS A 204 3.69 -24.79 -8.80
CA LYS A 204 4.58 -25.94 -8.92
C LYS A 204 5.39 -26.13 -7.64
N LYS A 205 5.95 -25.05 -7.09
CA LYS A 205 6.71 -25.12 -5.83
C LYS A 205 5.84 -25.55 -4.65
N VAL A 206 4.60 -25.06 -4.59
CA VAL A 206 3.62 -25.52 -3.61
C VAL A 206 3.42 -27.03 -3.73
N SER A 207 3.23 -27.54 -4.96
CA SER A 207 3.06 -28.98 -5.19
C SER A 207 4.27 -29.81 -4.77
N GLU A 208 5.49 -29.33 -5.03
CA GLU A 208 6.73 -30.00 -4.62
C GLU A 208 6.88 -30.07 -3.10
N VAL A 209 6.53 -29.00 -2.38
CA VAL A 209 6.59 -29.00 -0.91
C VAL A 209 5.54 -29.95 -0.34
N LYS A 210 4.32 -29.91 -0.88
CA LYS A 210 3.22 -30.78 -0.43
C LYS A 210 3.46 -32.26 -0.71
N SER A 211 4.10 -32.62 -1.83
CA SER A 211 4.41 -34.04 -2.12
C SER A 211 5.41 -34.65 -1.14
N ARG A 212 6.22 -33.83 -0.46
CA ARG A 212 7.12 -34.25 0.62
C ARG A 212 6.48 -34.19 2.01
N GLY A 213 5.18 -33.93 2.11
CA GLY A 213 4.47 -33.78 3.38
C GLY A 213 4.71 -32.45 4.11
N GLY A 214 5.41 -31.50 3.48
CA GLY A 214 5.68 -30.19 4.07
C GLY A 214 4.47 -29.25 4.06
N MET A 215 4.63 -28.11 4.73
CA MET A 215 3.71 -26.97 4.70
C MET A 215 4.36 -25.81 3.95
N VAL A 216 3.59 -25.04 3.18
CA VAL A 216 4.08 -23.84 2.51
C VAL A 216 3.73 -22.62 3.35
N ILE A 217 4.75 -21.85 3.72
CA ILE A 217 4.60 -20.54 4.36
C ILE A 217 4.83 -19.49 3.28
N ILE A 218 3.84 -18.61 3.08
CA ILE A 218 3.91 -17.47 2.16
C ILE A 218 3.88 -16.18 2.99
N PRO A 219 5.05 -15.59 3.30
CA PRO A 219 5.13 -14.27 3.88
C PRO A 219 4.58 -13.24 2.89
N ALA A 220 3.65 -12.40 3.33
CA ALA A 220 3.07 -11.35 2.49
C ALA A 220 2.71 -10.11 3.30
N PHE A 221 2.80 -8.93 2.67
CA PHE A 221 2.24 -7.71 3.23
C PHE A 221 0.71 -7.82 3.31
N ALA A 222 0.12 -7.15 4.32
CA ALA A 222 -1.32 -7.16 4.56
C ALA A 222 -2.12 -6.59 3.38
N VAL A 223 -1.52 -5.64 2.65
CA VAL A 223 -2.10 -4.87 1.56
C VAL A 223 -1.49 -5.34 0.23
N GLY A 224 -2.35 -5.57 -0.78
CA GLY A 224 -1.95 -6.02 -2.11
C GLY A 224 -1.53 -7.50 -2.19
N ARG A 225 -0.33 -7.83 -1.71
CA ARG A 225 0.32 -9.14 -1.94
C ARG A 225 -0.42 -10.31 -1.30
N THR A 226 -0.97 -10.14 -0.09
CA THR A 226 -1.85 -11.16 0.52
C THR A 226 -3.01 -11.50 -0.42
N GLN A 227 -3.70 -10.50 -0.95
CA GLN A 227 -4.91 -10.68 -1.76
C GLN A 227 -4.60 -11.30 -3.12
N GLU A 228 -3.48 -10.94 -3.74
CA GLU A 228 -2.95 -11.60 -4.93
C GLU A 228 -2.75 -13.11 -4.70
N MET A 229 -2.18 -13.49 -3.55
CA MET A 229 -1.98 -14.90 -3.20
C MET A 229 -3.30 -15.62 -2.98
N LEU A 230 -4.27 -15.02 -2.28
CA LEU A 230 -5.60 -15.63 -2.12
C LEU A 230 -6.29 -15.84 -3.47
N LEU A 231 -6.21 -14.86 -4.38
CA LEU A 231 -6.80 -14.94 -5.72
C LEU A 231 -6.15 -15.99 -6.62
N LEU A 232 -4.86 -16.27 -6.43
CA LEU A 232 -4.15 -17.35 -7.09
C LEU A 232 -4.54 -18.72 -6.49
N LEU A 233 -4.47 -18.85 -5.17
CA LEU A 233 -4.75 -20.10 -4.45
C LEU A 233 -6.21 -20.54 -4.54
N LYS A 234 -7.14 -19.59 -4.69
CA LYS A 234 -8.56 -19.87 -4.89
C LYS A 234 -8.83 -20.78 -6.09
N ASP A 235 -8.01 -20.74 -7.14
CA ASP A 235 -8.16 -21.62 -8.31
C ASP A 235 -7.33 -22.91 -8.18
N SER A 236 -6.63 -23.12 -7.05
CA SER A 236 -5.82 -24.32 -6.77
C SER A 236 -6.59 -25.38 -5.96
N ARG A 237 -6.07 -26.61 -5.86
CA ARG A 237 -6.67 -27.69 -5.03
C ARG A 237 -6.32 -27.62 -3.53
N TYR A 238 -5.37 -26.78 -3.14
CA TYR A 238 -4.82 -26.76 -1.78
C TYR A 238 -5.74 -26.08 -0.79
N GLU A 239 -5.69 -26.53 0.46
CA GLU A 239 -6.25 -25.79 1.59
C GLU A 239 -5.34 -24.59 1.92
N TYR A 240 -5.89 -23.38 2.03
CA TYR A 240 -5.10 -22.21 2.38
C TYR A 240 -5.68 -21.42 3.54
N TRP A 241 -4.78 -21.05 4.45
CA TRP A 241 -5.06 -20.27 5.64
C TRP A 241 -4.58 -18.83 5.47
N LEU A 242 -5.15 -17.93 6.27
CA LEU A 242 -4.71 -16.55 6.38
C LEU A 242 -4.53 -16.16 7.85
N ASP A 243 -3.33 -15.68 8.21
CA ASP A 243 -3.03 -15.06 9.50
C ASP A 243 -2.56 -13.62 9.31
N GLY A 244 -2.75 -12.79 10.34
CA GLY A 244 -2.38 -11.39 10.33
C GLY A 244 -3.39 -10.42 9.70
N MET A 245 -2.95 -9.20 9.43
CA MET A 245 -3.82 -8.07 9.10
C MET A 245 -4.52 -8.15 7.75
N GLY A 246 -4.10 -9.04 6.85
CA GLY A 246 -4.76 -9.23 5.56
C GLY A 246 -6.27 -9.49 5.68
N LYS A 247 -6.74 -10.06 6.81
CA LYS A 247 -8.17 -10.25 7.11
C LYS A 247 -8.93 -8.93 7.22
N ALA A 248 -8.35 -7.93 7.89
CA ALA A 248 -8.97 -6.61 8.05
C ALA A 248 -8.98 -5.86 6.71
N VAL A 249 -7.87 -5.91 5.97
CA VAL A 249 -7.74 -5.33 4.62
C VAL A 249 -8.77 -5.92 3.66
N ASN A 250 -9.00 -7.24 3.69
CA ASN A 250 -10.02 -7.90 2.85
C ASN A 250 -11.42 -7.34 3.07
N LYS A 251 -11.79 -7.03 4.32
CA LYS A 251 -13.09 -6.44 4.64
C LYS A 251 -13.23 -5.06 4.02
N ILE A 252 -12.20 -4.22 4.14
CA ILE A 252 -12.19 -2.87 3.56
C ILE A 252 -12.26 -2.97 2.04
N TYR A 253 -11.40 -3.75 1.39
CA TYR A 253 -11.43 -3.94 -0.07
C TYR A 253 -12.80 -4.38 -0.59
N LEU A 254 -13.48 -5.30 0.09
CA LEU A 254 -14.80 -5.77 -0.32
C LEU A 254 -15.93 -4.73 -0.15
N SER A 255 -15.71 -3.67 0.64
CA SER A 255 -16.60 -2.52 0.77
C SER A 255 -16.41 -1.48 -0.35
N PHE A 256 -15.31 -1.56 -1.10
CA PHE A 256 -14.99 -0.65 -2.21
C PHE A 256 -14.81 -1.41 -3.54
N PRO A 257 -15.87 -2.07 -4.06
CA PRO A 257 -15.75 -2.96 -5.21
C PRO A 257 -15.29 -2.28 -6.50
N GLY A 258 -15.51 -0.96 -6.66
CA GLY A 258 -15.09 -0.19 -7.83
C GLY A 258 -13.58 -0.09 -8.03
N TYR A 259 -12.81 -0.27 -6.95
CA TYR A 259 -11.34 -0.24 -6.97
C TYR A 259 -10.70 -1.62 -7.22
N LEU A 260 -11.51 -2.66 -7.39
CA LEU A 260 -11.06 -4.04 -7.59
C LEU A 260 -11.30 -4.48 -9.02
N ARG A 261 -10.35 -5.21 -9.60
CA ARG A 261 -10.53 -5.89 -10.90
C ARG A 261 -11.75 -6.82 -10.88
N SER A 262 -11.96 -7.53 -9.77
CA SER A 262 -13.17 -8.32 -9.55
C SER A 262 -13.45 -8.57 -8.07
N ALA A 263 -14.32 -7.74 -7.48
CA ALA A 263 -14.81 -7.95 -6.11
C ALA A 263 -15.44 -9.33 -5.91
N LYS A 264 -16.11 -9.88 -6.93
CA LYS A 264 -16.68 -11.24 -6.90
C LYS A 264 -15.59 -12.29 -6.71
N ARG A 265 -14.50 -12.22 -7.48
CA ARG A 265 -13.39 -13.19 -7.35
C ARG A 265 -12.69 -13.06 -6.01
N LEU A 266 -12.45 -11.84 -5.53
CA LEU A 266 -11.86 -11.63 -4.21
C LEU A 266 -12.76 -12.20 -3.10
N ARG A 267 -14.07 -11.93 -3.14
CA ARG A 267 -15.03 -12.49 -2.18
C ARG A 267 -15.02 -14.01 -2.15
N GLN A 268 -14.97 -14.66 -3.31
CA GLN A 268 -14.85 -16.12 -3.39
C GLN A 268 -13.52 -16.62 -2.81
N ALA A 269 -12.41 -15.93 -3.08
CA ALA A 269 -11.11 -16.27 -2.51
C ALA A 269 -11.09 -16.17 -0.98
N VAL A 270 -11.64 -15.07 -0.44
CA VAL A 270 -11.77 -14.84 0.99
C VAL A 270 -12.68 -15.89 1.64
N ASN A 271 -13.85 -16.19 1.07
CA ASN A 271 -14.78 -17.18 1.62
C ASN A 271 -14.21 -18.60 1.68
N ARG A 272 -13.30 -18.96 0.76
CA ARG A 272 -12.62 -20.26 0.76
C ARG A 272 -11.40 -20.30 1.71
N THR A 273 -10.95 -19.15 2.20
CA THR A 273 -9.80 -19.05 3.11
C THR A 273 -10.18 -19.48 4.52
N ARG A 274 -9.32 -20.22 5.20
CA ARG A 274 -9.44 -20.46 6.65
C ARG A 274 -8.70 -19.37 7.44
N GLU A 275 -9.43 -18.53 8.16
CA GLU A 275 -8.82 -17.44 8.93
C GLU A 275 -8.31 -17.91 10.30
N VAL A 276 -7.06 -17.60 10.62
CA VAL A 276 -6.49 -17.84 11.94
C VAL A 276 -7.00 -16.76 12.91
N ARG A 277 -7.86 -17.12 13.86
CA ARG A 277 -8.45 -16.19 14.85
C ARG A 277 -8.08 -16.49 16.30
N SER A 278 -7.36 -17.58 16.55
CA SER A 278 -6.96 -18.03 17.88
C SER A 278 -5.68 -18.85 17.83
N ALA A 279 -5.05 -19.08 18.98
CA ALA A 279 -3.89 -19.96 19.08
C ALA A 279 -4.21 -21.40 18.64
N HIS A 280 -5.42 -21.88 18.90
CA HIS A 280 -5.87 -23.19 18.42
C HIS A 280 -5.96 -23.23 16.89
N ALA A 281 -6.58 -22.22 16.27
CA ALA A 281 -6.64 -22.11 14.81
C ALA A 281 -5.24 -22.01 14.19
N ARG A 282 -4.31 -21.31 14.86
CA ARG A 282 -2.90 -21.24 14.45
C ARG A 282 -2.22 -22.60 14.47
N ALA A 283 -2.42 -23.39 15.53
CA ALA A 283 -1.90 -24.75 15.61
C ALA A 283 -2.49 -25.68 14.52
N GLN A 284 -3.75 -25.47 14.13
CA GLN A 284 -4.35 -26.17 12.99
C GLN A 284 -3.74 -25.71 11.67
N ALA A 285 -3.57 -24.39 11.48
CA ALA A 285 -2.95 -23.82 10.29
C ALA A 285 -1.52 -24.34 10.07
N SER A 286 -0.74 -24.54 11.15
CA SER A 286 0.60 -25.18 11.11
C SER A 286 0.60 -26.62 10.58
N ARG A 287 -0.56 -27.24 10.38
CA ARG A 287 -0.74 -28.58 9.80
C ARG A 287 -1.46 -28.54 8.44
N GLY A 288 -1.76 -27.35 7.92
CA GLY A 288 -2.45 -27.16 6.64
C GLY A 288 -1.53 -27.28 5.43
N ASP A 289 -2.06 -27.00 4.24
CA ASP A 289 -1.24 -27.01 3.02
C ASP A 289 -0.44 -25.73 2.85
N VAL A 290 -1.13 -24.58 2.93
CA VAL A 290 -0.54 -23.27 2.70
C VAL A 290 -1.03 -22.29 3.78
N ILE A 291 -0.11 -21.49 4.34
CA ILE A 291 -0.44 -20.30 5.13
C ILE A 291 0.04 -19.05 4.38
N VAL A 292 -0.84 -18.08 4.18
CA VAL A 292 -0.47 -16.72 3.81
C VAL A 292 -0.47 -15.90 5.09
N THR A 293 0.65 -15.24 5.42
CA THR A 293 0.78 -14.55 6.71
C THR A 293 1.67 -13.32 6.64
N THR A 294 1.38 -12.32 7.47
CA THR A 294 2.25 -11.15 7.69
C THR A 294 3.37 -11.47 8.69
N SER A 295 4.52 -10.77 8.69
CA SER A 295 4.91 -9.69 7.76
C SER A 295 5.59 -10.22 6.49
N GLY A 296 5.58 -9.43 5.42
CA GLY A 296 6.14 -9.83 4.13
C GLY A 296 7.67 -9.98 4.10
N MET A 297 8.37 -9.38 5.06
CA MET A 297 9.84 -9.36 5.14
C MET A 297 10.40 -10.22 6.29
N LEU A 298 9.54 -10.94 7.04
CA LEU A 298 9.93 -11.77 8.19
C LEU A 298 10.47 -11.01 9.41
N ASP A 299 10.41 -9.68 9.41
CA ASP A 299 10.91 -8.86 10.52
C ASP A 299 10.02 -8.91 11.78
N GLY A 300 8.84 -9.53 11.69
CA GLY A 300 7.93 -9.64 12.83
C GLY A 300 6.54 -10.17 12.48
N GLY A 301 5.62 -10.05 13.43
CA GLY A 301 4.23 -10.49 13.27
C GLY A 301 4.05 -12.01 13.30
N PRO A 302 2.88 -12.52 12.86
CA PRO A 302 2.53 -13.93 13.02
C PRO A 302 3.43 -14.90 12.24
N VAL A 303 4.09 -14.47 11.16
CA VAL A 303 4.97 -15.33 10.34
C VAL A 303 6.10 -15.98 11.16
N VAL A 304 6.65 -15.25 12.13
CA VAL A 304 7.71 -15.73 13.04
C VAL A 304 7.28 -17.03 13.74
N SER A 305 6.03 -17.11 14.18
CA SER A 305 5.49 -18.29 14.87
C SER A 305 5.37 -19.56 14.01
N TYR A 306 5.47 -19.42 12.69
CA TYR A 306 5.44 -20.53 11.73
C TYR A 306 6.85 -20.93 11.26
N VAL A 307 7.81 -20.00 11.25
CA VAL A 307 9.20 -20.26 10.81
C VAL A 307 10.04 -20.89 11.92
N ASP A 308 9.81 -20.51 13.18
CA ASP A 308 10.57 -21.01 14.33
C ASP A 308 10.19 -22.45 14.76
N ARG A 309 9.68 -23.28 13.84
CA ARG A 309 9.15 -24.63 14.12
C ARG A 309 9.80 -25.73 13.29
#